data_AF-A0A391P227-F1
#
_entry.id   AF-A0A391P227-F1
#
_cell.length_a   1.000
_cell.length_b   1.000
_cell.length_c   1.000
_cell.angle_alpha   90.00
_cell.angle_beta   90.00
_cell.angle_gamma   90.00
#
_symmetry.space_group_name_H-M   'P 1'
#
loop_
_entity.id
_entity.type
_entity.pdbx_description
1 polymer ?
#
loop_
_entity_poly.entity_id
_entity_poly.type
_entity_poly.pdbx_seq_one_letter_code
_entity_poly.pdbx_strand_id
1 'polypeptide(L)' 'MKATYIVTDVADRIAPKWLANRISYKGVKFLYTFDDGKSVLKGVRIGDEVARIGDAIHFDGNRMSIERR' A
#
# COMPACT_ATOMS: atom_id res chain seq x y z
N MET A 1 -13.24 -9.47 8.47
CA MET A 1 -13.62 -8.30 7.65
C MET A 1 -12.92 -8.44 6.31
N LYS A 2 -13.68 -8.40 5.22
CA LYS A 2 -13.11 -8.33 3.86
C LYS A 2 -13.06 -6.87 3.43
N ALA A 3 -11.98 -6.44 2.79
CA ALA A 3 -11.83 -5.08 2.31
C ALA A 3 -10.93 -5.02 1.08
N THR A 4 -11.15 -4.01 0.24
CA THR A 4 -10.32 -3.70 -0.92
C THR A 4 -9.90 -2.23 -0.81
N TYR A 5 -8.66 -1.93 -1.17
CA TYR A 5 -8.15 -0.57 -1.27
C TYR A 5 -7.33 -0.40 -2.54
N ILE A 6 -7.64 0.61 -3.33
CA ILE A 6 -6.86 0.97 -4.52
C ILE A 6 -5.75 1.90 -4.08
N VAL A 7 -4.51 1.57 -4.43
CA VAL A 7 -3.36 2.39 -4.07
C VAL A 7 -3.40 3.69 -4.85
N THR A 8 -3.44 4.81 -4.13
CA THR A 8 -3.36 6.17 -4.68
C THR A 8 -2.01 6.81 -4.37
N ASP A 9 -1.69 7.91 -5.04
CA ASP A 9 -0.50 8.74 -4.82
C ASP A 9 -0.44 9.38 -3.41
N VAL A 10 -1.56 9.40 -2.70
CA VAL A 10 -1.70 9.89 -1.32
C VAL A 10 -2.01 8.77 -0.32
N ALA A 11 -1.74 7.51 -0.66
CA ALA A 11 -2.13 6.36 0.16
C ALA A 11 -1.55 6.39 1.58
N ASP A 12 -0.40 7.00 1.78
CA ASP A 12 0.21 7.20 3.10
C ASP A 12 -0.61 8.11 4.02
N ARG A 13 -1.49 8.95 3.46
CA ARG A 13 -2.35 9.87 4.19
C ARG A 13 -3.76 9.34 4.38
N ILE A 14 -4.24 8.53 3.44
CA ILE A 14 -5.64 8.07 3.40
C ILE A 14 -5.80 6.56 3.58
N ALA A 15 -4.73 5.86 3.97
CA ALA A 15 -4.76 4.41 4.18
C ALA A 15 -5.90 4.02 5.13
N PRO A 16 -6.70 3.00 4.78
CA PRO A 16 -7.72 2.51 5.68
C PRO A 16 -7.06 1.90 6.93
N LYS A 17 -7.75 1.98 8.07
CA LYS A 17 -7.22 1.50 9.37
C LYS A 17 -6.66 0.08 9.31
N TRP A 18 -7.28 -0.83 8.55
CA TRP A 18 -6.81 -2.21 8.43
C TRP A 18 -5.46 -2.31 7.73
N LEU A 19 -5.12 -1.40 6.81
CA LEU A 19 -3.82 -1.34 6.16
C LEU A 19 -2.81 -0.60 7.06
N ALA A 20 -3.22 0.53 7.61
CA ALA A 20 -2.38 1.37 8.47
C ALA A 20 -1.90 0.63 9.73
N ASN A 21 -2.77 -0.17 10.37
CA ASN A 21 -2.43 -0.96 11.56
C ASN A 21 -1.41 -2.09 11.28
N ARG A 22 -1.07 -2.34 10.01
CA ARG A 22 -0.10 -3.37 9.59
C ARG A 22 1.22 -2.78 9.11
N ILE A 23 1.35 -1.46 9.15
CA ILE A 23 2.61 -0.77 8.87
C ILE A 23 3.65 -1.29 9.84
N SER A 24 4.69 -1.88 9.28
CA SER A 24 5.79 -2.46 10.04
C SER A 24 7.01 -2.59 9.15
N TYR A 25 8.18 -2.74 9.76
CA TYR A 25 9.42 -2.87 9.01
C TYR A 25 9.44 -4.10 8.08
N LYS A 26 8.75 -5.19 8.46
CA LYS A 26 8.73 -6.46 7.71
C LYS A 26 7.46 -6.69 6.88
N GLY A 27 6.35 -6.02 7.20
CA GLY A 27 5.05 -6.23 6.56
C GLY A 27 4.72 -5.16 5.53
N VAL A 28 3.95 -4.15 5.96
CA VAL A 28 3.49 -3.06 5.10
C VAL A 28 4.42 -1.86 5.19
N LYS A 29 4.89 -1.34 4.04
CA LYS A 29 5.73 -0.14 3.97
C LYS A 29 5.38 0.72 2.76
N PHE A 30 5.13 2.02 2.99
CA PHE A 30 5.01 2.99 1.90
C PHE A 30 6.37 3.24 1.25
N LEU A 31 6.41 3.16 -0.08
CA LEU A 31 7.61 3.33 -0.87
C LEU A 31 7.57 4.69 -1.56
N TYR A 32 8.62 5.47 -1.35
CA TYR A 32 8.76 6.80 -1.93
C TYR A 32 9.91 6.83 -2.93
N THR A 33 9.77 7.69 -3.92
CA THR A 33 10.87 8.15 -4.78
C THR A 33 11.07 9.64 -4.57
N PHE A 34 12.28 10.13 -4.83
CA PHE A 34 12.52 11.56 -4.95
C PHE A 34 12.40 11.95 -6.42
N ASP A 35 11.54 12.92 -6.72
CA ASP A 35 11.32 13.46 -8.05
C ASP A 35 11.20 14.98 -7.94
N ASP A 36 12.04 15.72 -8.67
CA ASP A 36 12.08 17.18 -8.69
C ASP A 36 12.02 17.85 -7.30
N GLY A 37 12.87 17.38 -6.37
CA GLY A 37 12.94 17.90 -5.01
C GLY A 37 11.75 17.54 -4.10
N LYS A 38 10.84 16.67 -4.54
CA LYS A 38 9.68 16.21 -3.76
C LYS A 38 9.73 14.71 -3.53
N SER A 39 9.33 14.30 -2.33
CA SER A 39 9.05 12.88 -2.04
C SER A 39 7.70 12.51 -2.62
N VAL A 40 7.67 11.61 -3.60
CA VAL A 40 6.46 11.13 -4.26
C VAL A 40 6.25 9.67 -3.89
N LEU A 41 5.01 9.32 -3.51
CA LEU A 41 4.65 7.93 -3.22
C LEU A 41 4.61 7.12 -4.52
N LYS A 42 5.36 6.02 -4.56
CA LYS A 42 5.45 5.11 -5.70
C LYS A 42 4.58 3.86 -5.55
N GLY A 43 4.25 3.50 -4.31
CA GLY A 43 3.45 2.32 -4.01
C GLY A 43 3.56 1.87 -2.57
N VAL A 44 3.03 0.67 -2.31
CA VAL A 44 2.98 0.04 -1.00
C VAL A 44 3.61 -1.35 -1.10
N ARG A 45 4.67 -1.59 -0.33
CA ARG A 45 5.22 -2.94 -0.15
C ARG A 45 4.34 -3.73 0.81
N ILE A 46 4.02 -4.97 0.46
CA ILE A 46 3.30 -5.94 1.29
C ILE A 46 4.12 -7.24 1.30
N GLY A 47 4.83 -7.50 2.40
CA GLY A 47 5.78 -8.60 2.46
C GLY A 47 6.89 -8.39 1.42
N ASP A 48 6.99 -9.32 0.47
CA ASP A 48 7.99 -9.30 -0.61
C ASP A 48 7.47 -8.70 -1.92
N GLU A 49 6.17 -8.35 -1.99
CA GLU A 49 5.55 -7.77 -3.17
C GLU A 49 5.33 -6.26 -3.03
N VAL A 50 5.19 -5.56 -4.16
CA VAL A 50 4.91 -4.13 -4.22
C VAL A 50 3.65 -3.89 -5.05
N ALA A 51 2.65 -3.27 -4.42
CA ALA A 51 1.48 -2.72 -5.09
C ALA A 51 1.81 -1.30 -5.57
N ARG A 52 1.66 -1.05 -6.86
CA ARG A 52 1.89 0.26 -7.48
C ARG A 52 0.63 1.10 -7.42
N ILE A 53 0.77 2.39 -7.71
CA ILE A 53 -0.39 3.28 -7.89
C ILE A 53 -1.34 2.67 -8.93
N GLY A 54 -2.62 2.54 -8.57
CA GLY A 54 -3.66 1.91 -9.38
C GLY A 54 -3.89 0.42 -9.11
N ASP A 55 -2.96 -0.29 -8.47
CA ASP A 55 -3.18 -1.67 -8.04
C ASP A 55 -4.16 -1.72 -6.86
N ALA A 56 -4.87 -2.84 -6.71
CA ALA A 56 -5.77 -3.07 -5.59
C ALA A 56 -5.13 -4.02 -4.57
N ILE A 57 -5.24 -3.65 -3.29
CA ILE A 57 -4.86 -4.49 -2.16
C ILE A 57 -6.15 -5.07 -1.57
N HIS A 58 -6.27 -6.39 -1.59
CA HIS A 58 -7.37 -7.10 -0.96
C HIS A 58 -6.94 -7.63 0.40
N PHE A 59 -7.81 -7.49 1.39
CA PHE A 59 -7.66 -8.06 2.71
C PHE A 59 -8.84 -8.98 3.01
N ASP A 60 -8.57 -10.24 3.30
CA ASP A 60 -9.62 -11.25 3.56
C ASP A 60 -10.01 -11.36 5.05
N GLY A 61 -9.29 -10.65 5.93
CA GLY A 61 -9.41 -10.76 7.39
C GLY A 61 -8.17 -11.35 8.06
N ASN A 62 -7.31 -12.02 7.29
CA ASN A 62 -6.08 -12.65 7.74
C ASN A 62 -4.88 -12.24 6.84
N ARG A 63 -5.02 -12.38 5.52
CA ARG A 63 -3.97 -12.16 4.53
C ARG A 63 -4.28 -10.96 3.64
N MET A 64 -3.21 -10.41 3.05
CA MET A 64 -3.29 -9.41 2.00
C MET A 64 -2.81 -10.00 0.67
N SER A 65 -3.44 -9.58 -0.42
CA SER A 65 -3.05 -9.92 -1.80
C SER A 65 -3.15 -8.70 -2.69
N ILE A 66 -2.43 -8.71 -3.81
CA ILE A 66 -2.36 -7.60 -4.76
C ILE A 66 -3.00 -8.03 -6.07
N GLU A 67 -4.03 -7.31 -6.51
CA GLU A 67 -4.57 -7.37 -7.85
C GLU A 67 -3.92 -6.25 -8.68
N ARG A 68 -3.25 -6.64 -9.76
CA ARG A 68 -2.52 -5.73 -10.65
C ARG A 68 -3.41 -5.28 -11.79
N ARG A 69 -3.37 -3.99 -12.10
CA ARG A 69 -4.06 -3.41 -13.26
C ARG A 69 -3.37 -3.75 -14.58
#